data_AF-A0A0S8G7F6-F1
#
_entry.id   AF-A0A0S8G7F6-F1
#
_cell.length_a   1.000
_cell.length_b   1.000
_cell.length_c   1.000
_cell.angle_alpha   90.00
_cell.angle_beta   90.00
_cell.angle_gamma   90.00
#
_symmetry.space_group_name_H-M   'P 1'
#
loop_
_entity.id
_entity.type
_entity.pdbx_description
1 polymer ?
#
loop_
_entity_poly.entity_id
_entity_poly.type
_entity_poly.pdbx_seq_one_letter_code
_entity_poly.pdbx_strand_id
1 'polypeptide(L)'
;MTEIKKEVTQFLQTYHVRIIGFGSVPDDITVLEIEKFPRAIVFGIPLSKSVLETVTDRPSLIYKHHYKTVNWILDQTAFHLAQFVEEKGARAIAIPASQTVDWQNQRGHISHKALAQAAGLGHIGRSGLLVHSKYGAQVRYVSILTDLHFELDTPVATGCD
;
A
#
# COMPACT_ATOMS: atom_id res chain seq x y z
N MET A 1 -11.00 -6.47 16.45
CA MET A 1 -11.13 -5.32 15.54
C MET A 1 -11.78 -4.16 16.27
N THR A 2 -11.00 -3.12 16.56
CA THR A 2 -11.47 -1.84 17.12
C THR A 2 -12.51 -1.16 16.21
N GLU A 3 -13.44 -0.37 16.75
CA GLU A 3 -14.50 0.30 15.97
C GLU A 3 -13.92 1.12 14.80
N ILE A 4 -12.88 1.91 15.04
CA ILE A 4 -12.22 2.71 14.00
C ILE A 4 -11.63 1.87 12.86
N LYS A 5 -11.13 0.66 13.15
CA LYS A 5 -10.57 -0.26 12.15
C LYS A 5 -11.70 -0.82 11.27
N LYS A 6 -12.87 -1.05 11.86
CA LYS A 6 -14.09 -1.43 11.13
C LYS A 6 -14.57 -0.30 10.23
N GLU A 7 -14.61 0.94 10.73
CA GLU A 7 -15.02 2.11 9.95
C GLU A 7 -14.10 2.34 8.75
N VAL A 8 -12.77 2.33 8.95
CA VAL A 8 -11.79 2.44 7.85
C VAL A 8 -11.97 1.31 6.83
N THR A 9 -12.18 0.09 7.31
CA THR A 9 -12.41 -1.07 6.43
C THR A 9 -13.68 -0.90 5.60
N GLN A 10 -14.78 -0.47 6.22
CA GLN A 10 -16.04 -0.22 5.53
C GLN A 10 -15.92 0.93 4.53
N PHE A 11 -15.23 2.01 4.90
CA PHE A 11 -14.92 3.12 4.01
C PHE A 11 -14.19 2.63 2.76
N LEU A 12 -13.09 1.89 2.91
CA LEU A 12 -12.31 1.37 1.78
C LEU A 12 -13.11 0.38 0.91
N GLN A 13 -14.02 -0.39 1.51
CA GLN A 13 -14.89 -1.28 0.76
C GLN A 13 -15.87 -0.54 -0.16
N THR A 14 -16.26 0.71 0.15
CA THR A 14 -17.06 1.54 -0.77
C THR A 14 -16.32 1.85 -2.08
N TYR A 15 -14.98 1.90 -2.03
CA TYR A 15 -14.09 2.03 -3.19
C TYR A 15 -13.70 0.69 -3.81
N HIS A 16 -14.39 -0.40 -3.45
CA HIS A 16 -14.12 -1.77 -3.89
C HIS A 16 -12.72 -2.30 -3.52
N VAL A 17 -12.07 -1.70 -2.54
CA VAL A 17 -10.78 -2.16 -2.00
C VAL A 17 -11.03 -3.25 -0.96
N ARG A 18 -10.38 -4.41 -1.13
CA ARG A 18 -10.54 -5.59 -0.25
C ARG A 18 -9.24 -6.11 0.35
N ILE A 19 -8.09 -5.68 -0.17
CA ILE A 19 -6.78 -5.98 0.42
C ILE A 19 -6.44 -4.78 1.28
N ILE A 20 -6.54 -4.94 2.60
CA ILE A 20 -6.35 -3.87 3.59
C ILE A 20 -5.56 -4.45 4.75
N GLY A 21 -4.53 -3.73 5.18
CA GLY A 21 -3.69 -4.08 6.31
C GLY A 21 -3.41 -2.87 7.17
N PHE A 22 -3.27 -3.12 8.47
CA PHE A 22 -3.05 -2.10 9.50
C PHE A 22 -1.74 -2.41 10.21
N GLY A 23 -0.70 -1.61 9.98
CA GLY A 23 0.64 -1.87 10.50
C GLY A 23 1.22 -0.70 11.29
N SER A 24 2.23 -0.98 12.11
CA SER A 24 3.15 0.06 12.57
C SER A 24 4.12 0.44 11.45
N VAL A 25 4.60 1.68 11.45
CA VAL A 25 5.73 2.07 10.60
C VAL A 25 7.00 1.53 11.25
N PRO A 26 7.81 0.68 10.57
CA PRO A 26 9.01 0.11 11.16
C PRO A 26 10.03 1.17 11.60
N ASP A 27 10.82 0.89 12.63
CA ASP A 27 11.71 1.89 13.19
C ASP A 27 12.90 2.24 12.28
N ASP A 28 13.40 1.24 11.56
CA ASP A 28 14.54 1.29 10.66
C ASP A 28 14.18 1.67 9.21
N ILE A 29 12.90 1.89 8.91
CA ILE A 29 12.48 2.26 7.56
C ILE A 29 12.94 3.68 7.24
N THR A 30 13.55 3.85 6.07
CA THR A 30 13.87 5.21 5.60
C THR A 30 12.62 5.94 5.13
N VAL A 31 12.52 7.20 5.55
CA VAL A 31 11.47 8.15 5.17
C VAL A 31 12.14 9.38 4.53
N LEU A 32 11.61 9.84 3.39
CA LEU A 32 12.11 11.01 2.66
C LEU A 32 11.01 12.07 2.51
N GLU A 33 11.39 13.35 2.56
CA GLU A 33 10.54 14.56 2.39
C GLU A 33 9.40 14.76 3.38
N ILE A 34 9.05 13.76 4.19
CA ILE A 34 7.91 13.80 5.11
C ILE A 34 8.32 13.44 6.54
N GLU A 35 7.50 13.82 7.51
CA GLU A 35 7.65 13.39 8.90
C GLU A 35 7.35 11.89 9.07
N LYS A 36 7.97 11.29 10.08
CA LYS A 36 7.70 9.91 10.46
C LYS A 36 6.41 9.85 11.28
N PHE A 37 5.51 8.96 10.87
CA PHE A 37 4.27 8.63 11.59
C PHE A 37 4.40 7.25 12.25
N PRO A 38 3.63 6.98 13.31
CA PRO A 38 3.74 5.70 14.04
C PRO A 38 3.02 4.54 13.35
N ARG A 39 2.00 4.80 12.52
CA ARG A 39 1.14 3.76 11.94
C ARG A 39 0.89 3.99 10.46
N ALA A 40 0.61 2.90 9.77
CA ALA A 40 0.27 2.88 8.36
C ALA A 40 -0.98 2.05 8.11
N ILE A 41 -1.88 2.56 7.27
CA ILE A 41 -2.95 1.78 6.66
C ILE A 41 -2.53 1.54 5.22
N VAL A 42 -2.38 0.27 4.87
CA VAL A 42 -1.89 -0.16 3.57
C VAL A 42 -3.01 -0.89 2.85
N PHE A 43 -3.23 -0.58 1.59
CA PHE A 43 -4.24 -1.27 0.82
C PHE A 43 -3.83 -1.41 -0.64
N GLY A 44 -4.46 -2.35 -1.33
CA GLY A 44 -4.05 -2.69 -2.68
C GLY A 44 -5.15 -3.20 -3.60
N ILE A 45 -4.85 -3.13 -4.89
CA ILE A 45 -5.71 -3.58 -5.99
C ILE A 45 -4.95 -4.67 -6.77
N PRO A 46 -5.51 -5.88 -6.90
CA PRO A 46 -4.93 -6.90 -7.76
C PRO A 46 -5.02 -6.46 -9.23
N LEU A 47 -3.93 -6.66 -9.97
CA LEU A 47 -3.89 -6.35 -11.39
C LEU A 47 -4.73 -7.36 -12.19
N SER A 48 -5.29 -6.90 -13.31
CA SER A 48 -6.08 -7.75 -14.20
C SER A 48 -5.22 -8.86 -14.79
N LYS A 49 -5.62 -10.12 -14.59
CA LYS A 49 -4.93 -11.29 -15.11
C LYS A 49 -4.76 -11.23 -16.64
N SER A 50 -5.81 -10.86 -17.36
CA SER A 50 -5.77 -10.73 -18.82
C SER A 50 -4.82 -9.63 -19.30
N VAL A 51 -4.61 -8.58 -18.50
CA VAL A 51 -3.59 -7.57 -18.81
C VAL A 51 -2.19 -8.11 -18.53
N LEU A 52 -2.00 -8.84 -17.42
CA LEU A 52 -0.72 -9.47 -17.08
C LEU A 52 -0.29 -10.51 -18.11
N GLU A 53 -1.22 -11.29 -18.66
CA GLU A 53 -0.97 -12.28 -19.72
C GLU A 53 -0.42 -11.65 -21.02
N THR A 54 -0.54 -10.34 -21.20
CA THR A 54 0.06 -9.62 -22.34
C THR A 54 1.55 -9.33 -22.18
N VAL A 55 2.11 -9.55 -20.98
CA VAL A 55 3.52 -9.30 -20.68
C VAL A 55 4.33 -10.57 -20.95
N THR A 56 5.11 -10.56 -22.02
CA THR A 56 6.00 -11.67 -22.40
C THR A 56 7.42 -11.48 -21.87
N ASP A 57 8.07 -10.40 -22.29
CA ASP A 57 9.46 -10.05 -22.02
C ASP A 57 9.58 -8.64 -21.41
N ARG A 58 8.65 -7.76 -21.73
CA ARG A 58 8.62 -6.36 -21.29
C ARG A 58 7.18 -5.85 -21.11
N PRO A 59 6.99 -4.75 -20.35
CA PRO A 59 5.69 -4.13 -20.21
C PRO A 59 5.03 -3.79 -21.56
N SER A 60 3.82 -4.31 -21.79
CA SER A 60 2.99 -3.92 -22.93
C SER A 60 2.39 -2.52 -22.71
N LEU A 61 1.93 -1.88 -23.80
CA LEU A 61 1.24 -0.58 -23.68
C LEU A 61 -0.04 -0.67 -22.85
N ILE A 62 -0.78 -1.78 -22.99
CA ILE A 62 -2.00 -2.01 -22.21
C ILE A 62 -1.68 -2.24 -20.73
N TYR A 63 -0.59 -2.96 -20.42
CA TYR A 63 -0.10 -3.08 -19.05
C TYR A 63 0.28 -1.72 -18.47
N LYS A 64 1.02 -0.90 -19.21
CA LYS A 64 1.41 0.46 -18.78
C LYS A 64 0.19 1.34 -18.50
N HIS A 65 -0.82 1.30 -19.36
CA HIS A 65 -2.06 2.05 -19.15
C HIS A 65 -2.80 1.55 -17.91
N HIS A 66 -3.05 0.24 -17.80
CA HIS A 66 -3.71 -0.38 -16.67
C HIS A 66 -3.01 -0.05 -15.34
N TYR A 67 -1.69 -0.17 -15.31
CA TYR A 67 -0.87 0.20 -14.16
C TYR A 67 -1.08 1.66 -13.73
N LYS A 68 -1.06 2.60 -14.68
CA LYS A 68 -1.30 4.03 -14.38
C LYS A 68 -2.72 4.27 -13.85
N THR A 69 -3.72 3.63 -14.44
CA THR A 69 -5.11 3.72 -13.99
C THR A 69 -5.26 3.18 -12.57
N VAL A 70 -4.66 2.03 -12.26
CA VAL A 70 -4.70 1.45 -10.90
C VAL A 70 -4.01 2.37 -9.90
N ASN A 71 -2.84 2.92 -10.22
CA ASN A 71 -2.17 3.89 -9.34
C ASN A 71 -3.04 5.12 -9.10
N TRP A 72 -3.66 5.67 -10.15
CA TRP A 72 -4.54 6.84 -10.01
C TRP A 72 -5.74 6.54 -9.08
N ILE A 73 -6.39 5.39 -9.23
CA ILE A 73 -7.48 4.97 -8.33
C ILE A 73 -6.98 4.84 -6.89
N LEU A 74 -5.82 4.22 -6.69
CA LEU A 74 -5.20 4.08 -5.37
C LEU A 74 -4.89 5.45 -4.75
N ASP A 75 -4.33 6.38 -5.51
CA ASP A 75 -3.98 7.73 -5.05
C ASP A 75 -5.24 8.53 -4.67
N GLN A 76 -6.30 8.49 -5.49
CA GLN A 76 -7.58 9.13 -5.15
C GLN A 76 -8.21 8.51 -3.90
N THR A 77 -8.18 7.19 -3.78
CA THR A 77 -8.72 6.50 -2.59
C THR A 77 -7.90 6.83 -1.34
N ALA A 78 -6.57 6.93 -1.45
CA ALA A 78 -5.69 7.29 -0.36
C ALA A 78 -5.92 8.73 0.09
N PHE A 79 -6.13 9.65 -0.86
CA PHE A 79 -6.51 11.04 -0.57
C PHE A 79 -7.81 11.11 0.24
N HIS A 80 -8.88 10.45 -0.20
CA HIS A 80 -10.15 10.45 0.53
C HIS A 80 -10.06 9.75 1.89
N LEU A 81 -9.26 8.69 2.00
CA LEU A 81 -9.03 8.05 3.29
C LEU A 81 -8.26 8.97 4.25
N ALA A 82 -7.27 9.72 3.77
CA ALA A 82 -6.56 10.70 4.61
C ALA A 82 -7.52 11.76 5.14
N GLN A 83 -8.42 12.30 4.31
CA GLN A 83 -9.46 13.24 4.75
C GLN A 83 -10.38 12.60 5.80
N PHE A 84 -10.83 11.36 5.57
CA PHE A 84 -11.64 10.63 6.54
C PHE A 84 -10.93 10.49 7.90
N VAL A 85 -9.61 10.23 7.90
CA VAL A 85 -8.83 10.15 9.14
C VAL A 85 -8.69 11.52 9.82
N GLU A 86 -8.51 12.59 9.04
CA GLU A 86 -8.47 13.96 9.54
C GLU A 86 -9.80 14.39 10.19
N GLU A 87 -10.94 13.99 9.63
CA GLU A 87 -12.27 14.20 10.21
C GLU A 87 -12.46 13.49 11.56
N LYS A 88 -11.65 12.46 11.85
CA LYS A 88 -11.61 11.78 13.16
C LYS A 88 -10.66 12.46 14.16
N GLY A 89 -10.04 13.57 13.79
CA GLY A 89 -9.14 14.35 14.65
C GLY A 89 -7.71 13.81 14.72
N ALA A 90 -7.32 12.94 13.80
CA ALA A 90 -5.95 12.42 13.67
C ALA A 90 -5.24 13.02 12.45
N ARG A 91 -3.92 13.02 12.42
CA ARG A 91 -3.15 13.44 11.24
C ARG A 91 -3.00 12.27 10.28
N ALA A 92 -3.08 12.54 8.98
CA ALA A 92 -2.82 11.54 7.95
C ALA A 92 -2.09 12.15 6.76
N ILE A 93 -1.20 11.37 6.14
CA ILE A 93 -0.58 11.70 4.86
C ILE A 93 -0.75 10.54 3.89
N ALA A 94 -1.33 10.83 2.72
CA ALA A 94 -1.40 9.88 1.63
C ALA A 94 -0.07 9.81 0.89
N ILE A 95 0.52 8.61 0.82
CA ILE A 95 1.76 8.38 0.09
C ILE A 95 1.42 7.95 -1.34
N PRO A 96 1.87 8.67 -2.38
CA PRO A 96 1.57 8.31 -3.76
C PRO A 96 2.07 6.93 -4.13
N ALA A 97 1.22 6.12 -4.79
CA ALA A 97 1.49 4.73 -5.16
C ALA A 97 2.72 4.57 -6.09
N SER A 98 3.12 5.65 -6.77
CA SER A 98 4.31 5.68 -7.63
C SER A 98 4.80 7.11 -7.87
N GLN A 99 5.63 7.61 -6.96
CA GLN A 99 6.39 8.85 -7.16
C GLN A 99 7.83 8.69 -6.71
N THR A 100 8.77 9.00 -7.59
CA THR A 100 10.20 9.06 -7.27
C THR A 100 10.53 10.42 -6.68
N VAL A 101 11.14 10.43 -5.51
CA VAL A 101 11.60 11.64 -4.80
C VAL A 101 13.12 11.72 -4.75
N ASP A 102 13.79 10.57 -4.86
CA ASP A 102 15.23 10.48 -5.04
C ASP A 102 15.50 9.79 -6.38
N TRP A 103 15.82 10.61 -7.38
CA TRP A 103 16.12 10.10 -8.73
C TRP A 103 17.43 9.31 -8.77
N GLN A 104 18.43 9.65 -7.96
CA GLN A 104 19.73 8.99 -7.99
C GLN A 104 19.62 7.55 -7.49
N ASN A 105 18.87 7.34 -6.40
CA ASN A 105 18.69 6.02 -5.79
C ASN A 105 17.35 5.36 -6.16
N GLN A 106 16.54 5.97 -7.03
CA GLN A 106 15.22 5.50 -7.47
C GLN A 106 14.27 5.20 -6.29
N ARG A 107 14.20 6.12 -5.31
CA ARG A 107 13.41 5.95 -4.08
C ARG A 107 12.15 6.81 -4.12
N GLY A 108 11.08 6.27 -3.55
CA GLY A 108 9.91 7.06 -3.14
C GLY A 108 10.03 7.51 -1.69
N HIS A 109 9.00 8.21 -1.20
CA HIS A 109 8.93 8.72 0.18
C HIS A 109 9.16 7.64 1.24
N ILE A 110 8.56 6.46 1.04
CA ILE A 110 8.65 5.29 1.93
C ILE A 110 8.28 4.02 1.15
N SER A 111 8.76 2.86 1.57
CA SER A 111 8.49 1.59 0.88
C SER A 111 7.11 1.03 1.23
N HIS A 112 6.13 1.15 0.30
CA HIS A 112 4.82 0.50 0.45
C HIS A 112 4.92 -1.01 0.70
N LYS A 113 5.93 -1.68 0.13
CA LYS A 113 6.14 -3.12 0.32
C LYS A 113 6.51 -3.45 1.77
N ALA A 114 7.42 -2.67 2.37
CA ALA A 114 7.81 -2.87 3.76
C ALA A 114 6.65 -2.57 4.71
N LEU A 115 5.88 -1.51 4.43
CA LEU A 115 4.65 -1.22 5.18
C LEU A 115 3.62 -2.33 5.05
N ALA A 116 3.41 -2.86 3.84
CA ALA A 116 2.47 -3.96 3.60
C ALA A 116 2.86 -5.24 4.34
N GLN A 117 4.17 -5.55 4.41
CA GLN A 117 4.69 -6.66 5.20
C GLN A 117 4.41 -6.47 6.69
N ALA A 118 4.71 -5.28 7.22
CA ALA A 118 4.44 -4.91 8.61
C ALA A 118 2.93 -4.92 8.93
N ALA A 119 2.09 -4.67 7.92
CA ALA A 119 0.64 -4.70 8.00
C ALA A 119 0.01 -6.08 7.71
N GLY A 120 0.81 -7.15 7.61
CA GLY A 120 0.28 -8.51 7.47
C GLY A 120 -0.18 -8.91 6.06
N LEU A 121 0.10 -8.11 5.02
CA LEU A 121 -0.43 -8.33 3.66
C LEU A 121 0.36 -9.33 2.80
N GLY A 122 1.57 -9.68 3.22
CA GLY A 122 2.42 -10.62 2.47
C GLY A 122 3.88 -10.55 2.92
N HIS A 123 4.71 -11.41 2.36
CA HIS A 123 6.16 -11.41 2.62
C HIS A 123 6.93 -10.78 1.44
N ILE A 124 8.14 -10.30 1.68
CA ILE A 124 9.03 -9.86 0.60
C ILE A 124 9.75 -11.09 0.03
N GLY A 125 9.43 -11.44 -1.22
CA GLY A 125 10.05 -12.58 -1.91
C GLY A 125 11.44 -12.24 -2.47
N ARG A 126 12.13 -13.25 -3.04
CA ARG A 126 13.48 -13.10 -3.63
C ARG A 126 13.56 -12.07 -4.76
N SER A 127 12.45 -11.81 -5.45
CA SER A 127 12.33 -10.76 -6.47
C SER A 127 12.33 -9.34 -5.88
N GLY A 128 12.33 -9.21 -4.55
CA GLY A 128 12.13 -7.95 -3.84
C GLY A 128 10.69 -7.45 -3.90
N LEU A 129 9.75 -8.19 -4.49
CA LEU A 129 8.32 -7.84 -4.50
C LEU A 129 7.61 -8.38 -3.26
N LEU A 130 6.53 -7.71 -2.86
CA LEU A 130 5.62 -8.26 -1.85
C LEU A 130 4.76 -9.35 -2.48
N VAL A 131 4.77 -10.54 -1.90
CA VAL A 131 4.00 -11.71 -2.33
C VAL A 131 2.80 -11.88 -1.40
N HIS A 132 1.61 -11.57 -1.91
CA HIS A 132 0.34 -11.79 -1.22
C HIS A 132 -0.09 -13.26 -1.36
N SER A 133 -0.59 -13.88 -0.28
CA SER A 133 -0.94 -15.31 -0.27
C SER A 133 -1.88 -15.73 -1.40
N LYS A 134 -2.91 -14.91 -1.68
CA LYS A 134 -3.89 -15.15 -2.75
C LYS A 134 -3.50 -14.66 -4.15
N TYR A 135 -2.80 -13.53 -4.24
CA TYR A 135 -2.61 -12.80 -5.51
C TYR A 135 -1.14 -12.79 -5.97
N GLY A 136 -0.24 -13.43 -5.22
CA GLY A 136 1.20 -13.38 -5.47
C GLY A 136 1.73 -11.95 -5.48
N ALA A 137 2.70 -11.69 -6.36
CA ALA A 137 3.28 -10.37 -6.56
C ALA A 137 2.49 -9.44 -7.51
N GLN A 138 1.21 -9.77 -7.78
CA GLN A 138 0.40 -9.12 -8.81
C GLN A 138 -0.55 -8.05 -8.23
N VAL A 139 -0.15 -7.39 -7.15
CA VAL A 139 -0.94 -6.38 -6.45
C VAL A 139 -0.19 -5.04 -6.44
N ARG A 140 -0.91 -3.97 -6.76
CA ARG A 140 -0.42 -2.59 -6.55
C ARG A 140 -0.89 -2.12 -5.19
N TYR A 141 0.01 -1.51 -4.43
CA TYR A 141 -0.24 -1.03 -3.09
C TYR A 141 -0.07 0.48 -3.01
N VAL A 142 -0.80 1.07 -2.08
CA VAL A 142 -0.64 2.45 -1.62
C VAL A 142 -0.74 2.45 -0.09
N SER A 143 -0.31 3.53 0.54
CA SER A 143 -0.32 3.63 1.99
C SER A 143 -0.72 5.03 2.41
N ILE A 144 -1.47 5.13 3.51
CA ILE A 144 -1.53 6.35 4.30
C ILE A 144 -0.73 6.15 5.57
N LEU A 145 0.01 7.18 5.99
CA LEU A 145 0.68 7.19 7.29
C LEU A 145 -0.11 8.09 8.25
N THR A 146 -0.25 7.68 9.51
CA THR A 146 -1.15 8.36 10.44
C THR A 146 -0.76 8.14 11.91
N ASP A 147 -1.20 9.03 12.79
CA ASP A 147 -1.20 8.84 14.24
C ASP A 147 -2.55 8.34 14.80
N LEU A 148 -3.52 8.04 13.92
CA LEU A 148 -4.79 7.41 14.29
C LEU A 148 -4.56 6.08 15.00
N HIS A 149 -5.13 5.92 16.18
CA HIS A 149 -4.96 4.72 16.98
C HIS A 149 -5.92 3.60 16.55
N PHE A 150 -5.40 2.53 15.94
CA PHE A 150 -6.10 1.27 15.64
C PHE A 150 -5.31 0.01 16.02
N GLU A 151 -6.02 -1.12 16.17
CA GLU A 151 -5.41 -2.45 16.36
C GLU A 151 -4.54 -2.87 15.16
N LEU A 152 -3.29 -3.25 15.41
CA LEU A 152 -2.35 -3.68 14.37
C LEU A 152 -2.64 -5.13 13.94
N ASP A 153 -2.45 -5.40 12.66
CA ASP A 153 -2.36 -6.76 12.13
C ASP A 153 -1.00 -7.38 12.43
N THR A 154 -0.94 -8.71 12.41
CA THR A 154 0.30 -9.44 12.63
C THR A 154 1.21 -9.33 11.39
N PRO A 155 2.46 -8.84 11.54
CA PRO A 155 3.41 -8.81 10.43
C PRO A 155 3.67 -10.19 9.84
N VAL A 156 3.86 -10.26 8.52
CA VAL A 156 4.31 -11.52 7.88
C VAL A 156 5.82 -11.57 7.91
N ALA A 157 6.38 -12.63 8.49
CA ALA A 157 7.82 -12.89 8.44
C ALA A 157 8.30 -12.96 6.99
N THR A 158 9.55 -12.57 6.75
CA THR A 158 10.18 -12.77 5.45
C THR A 158 10.25 -14.28 5.18
N GLY A 159 9.44 -14.76 4.24
CA GLY A 159 9.39 -16.14 3.82
C GLY A 159 10.32 -16.38 2.64
N CYS A 160 11.04 -17.51 2.68
CA CYS A 160 11.80 -18.05 1.56
C CYS A 160 11.09 -19.31 1.09
N ASP A 161 9.96 -19.16 0.39
CA ASP A 161 9.40 -20.26 -0.39
C ASP A 161 9.96 -20.22 -1.82
#